data_AF-A0A968IN50-F1
#
_entry.id   AF-A0A968IN50-F1
#
_cell.length_a   1.000
_cell.length_b   1.000
_cell.length_c   1.000
_cell.angle_alpha   90.00
_cell.angle_beta   90.00
_cell.angle_gamma   90.00
#
_symmetry.space_group_name_H-M   'P 1'
#
loop_
_entity.id
_entity.type
_entity.pdbx_description
1 polymer ?
#
loop_
_entity_poly.entity_id
_entity_poly.type
_entity_poly.pdbx_seq_one_letter_code
_entity_poly.pdbx_strand_id
1 'polypeptide(L)'
;MLNSFRHKIWQWRIVMAIAPSVAGLVMLLRFTGWLQPLEWWAFDQLLCFRPAEAIDDRIVVVEIRESDLRKVKKWPIPDSMLANLLDKIRQQQPTAIGLDLYRDL
;
A
#
# COMPACT_ATOMS: atom_id res chain seq x y z
N MET A 1 -30.22 15.46 43.15
CA MET A 1 -29.68 15.29 41.78
C MET A 1 -28.51 14.30 41.68
N LEU A 2 -27.57 14.23 42.65
CA LEU A 2 -26.43 13.30 42.58
C LEU A 2 -26.76 11.79 42.72
N ASN A 3 -27.82 11.43 43.46
CA ASN A 3 -28.09 10.01 43.76
C ASN A 3 -28.67 9.22 42.58
N SER A 4 -29.46 9.85 41.70
CA SER A 4 -29.96 9.21 40.48
C SER A 4 -28.82 8.95 39.48
N PHE A 5 -27.83 9.84 39.44
CA PHE A 5 -26.64 9.70 38.60
C PHE A 5 -25.78 8.51 39.04
N ARG A 6 -25.60 8.33 40.35
CA ARG A 6 -24.90 7.17 40.92
C ARG A 6 -25.59 5.84 40.61
N HIS A 7 -26.92 5.78 40.69
CA HIS A 7 -27.68 4.58 40.33
C HIS A 7 -27.58 4.25 38.84
N LYS A 8 -27.64 5.27 37.98
CA LYS A 8 -27.49 5.11 36.53
C LYS A 8 -26.09 4.63 36.15
N ILE A 9 -25.04 5.20 36.77
CA ILE A 9 -23.67 4.70 36.63
C ILE A 9 -23.60 3.25 37.10
N TRP A 10 -24.20 2.91 38.25
CA TRP A 10 -24.15 1.58 38.84
C TRP A 10 -24.78 0.49 37.95
N GLN A 11 -25.90 0.80 37.30
CA GLN A 11 -26.54 -0.08 36.32
C GLN A 11 -25.70 -0.28 35.05
N TRP A 12 -24.93 0.74 34.64
CA TRP A 12 -24.10 0.71 33.43
C TRP A 12 -22.65 0.26 33.68
N ARG A 13 -22.27 -0.07 34.93
CA ARG A 13 -20.90 -0.47 35.31
C ARG A 13 -20.36 -1.62 34.48
N ILE A 14 -21.21 -2.60 34.20
CA ILE A 14 -20.83 -3.79 33.42
C ILE A 14 -20.44 -3.37 31.99
N VAL A 15 -21.27 -2.55 31.34
CA VAL A 15 -21.00 -2.04 29.99
C VAL A 15 -19.73 -1.18 29.96
N MET A 16 -19.56 -0.31 30.97
CA MET A 16 -18.38 0.54 31.10
C MET A 16 -17.09 -0.25 31.39
N ALA A 17 -17.17 -1.46 31.93
CA ALA A 17 -16.01 -2.33 32.17
C ALA A 17 -15.69 -3.21 30.96
N ILE A 18 -16.70 -3.74 30.27
CA ILE A 18 -16.52 -4.65 29.13
C ILE A 18 -15.85 -3.95 27.95
N ALA A 19 -16.33 -2.77 27.55
CA ALA A 19 -15.81 -2.05 26.40
C ALA A 19 -14.29 -1.79 26.46
N PRO A 20 -13.73 -1.18 27.53
CA PRO A 20 -12.28 -1.00 27.64
C PRO A 20 -11.52 -2.31 27.82
N SER A 21 -12.13 -3.33 28.44
CA SER A 21 -11.46 -4.64 28.60
C SER A 21 -11.28 -5.33 27.26
N VAL A 22 -12.33 -5.35 26.43
CA VAL A 22 -12.27 -5.89 25.06
C VAL A 22 -11.31 -5.07 24.20
N ALA A 23 -11.38 -3.73 24.28
CA ALA A 23 -10.45 -2.86 23.56
C ALA A 23 -8.99 -3.12 23.96
N GLY A 24 -8.71 -3.27 25.26
CA GLY A 24 -7.39 -3.61 25.79
C GLY A 24 -6.90 -4.97 25.30
N LEU A 25 -7.75 -5.98 25.30
CA LEU A 25 -7.43 -7.31 24.78
C LEU A 25 -7.11 -7.27 23.28
N VAL A 26 -7.93 -6.58 22.49
CA VAL A 26 -7.70 -6.42 21.04
C VAL A 26 -6.38 -5.68 20.78
N MET A 27 -6.10 -4.62 21.54
CA MET A 27 -4.83 -3.90 21.44
C MET A 27 -3.63 -4.80 21.75
N LEU A 28 -3.70 -5.62 22.79
CA LEU A 28 -2.65 -6.59 23.12
C LEU A 28 -2.44 -7.63 22.01
N LEU A 29 -3.53 -8.22 21.50
CA LEU A 29 -3.45 -9.20 20.42
C LEU A 29 -2.94 -8.61 19.10
N ARG A 30 -3.27 -7.34 18.81
CA ARG A 30 -2.68 -6.61 17.69
C ARG A 30 -1.18 -6.38 17.92
N PHE A 31 -0.78 -5.96 19.11
CA PHE A 31 0.63 -5.69 19.43
C PHE A 31 1.51 -6.93 19.35
N THR A 32 0.98 -8.11 19.72
CA THR A 32 1.69 -9.39 19.59
C THR A 32 1.66 -9.97 18.17
N GLY A 33 0.98 -9.31 17.22
CA GLY A 33 0.87 -9.76 15.83
C GLY A 33 -0.09 -10.95 15.62
N TRP A 34 -0.82 -11.38 16.64
CA TRP A 34 -1.74 -12.53 16.53
C TRP A 34 -2.89 -12.29 15.55
N LEU A 35 -3.33 -11.04 15.42
CA LEU A 35 -4.40 -10.66 14.49
C LEU A 35 -3.87 -10.35 13.07
N GLN A 36 -2.56 -10.31 12.87
CA GLN A 36 -1.93 -9.90 11.62
C GLN A 36 -2.36 -10.75 10.39
N PRO A 37 -2.47 -12.09 10.47
CA PRO A 37 -2.93 -12.88 9.32
C PRO A 37 -4.36 -12.54 8.90
N LEU A 38 -5.24 -12.27 9.87
CA LEU A 38 -6.64 -11.89 9.61
C LEU A 38 -6.71 -10.50 9.00
N GLU A 39 -5.87 -9.58 9.48
CA GLU A 39 -5.79 -8.22 8.94
C GLU A 39 -5.33 -8.22 7.48
N TRP A 40 -4.31 -9.01 7.14
CA TRP A 40 -3.85 -9.15 5.77
C TRP A 40 -4.91 -9.77 4.87
N TRP A 41 -5.54 -10.86 5.31
CA TRP A 41 -6.62 -11.48 4.55
C TRP A 41 -7.78 -10.50 4.31
N ALA A 42 -8.20 -9.74 5.33
CA ALA A 42 -9.25 -8.75 5.19
C ALA A 42 -8.85 -7.61 4.24
N PHE A 43 -7.60 -7.17 4.29
CA PHE A 43 -7.06 -6.14 3.41
C PHE A 43 -7.03 -6.59 1.95
N ASP A 44 -6.52 -7.79 1.69
CA ASP A 44 -6.47 -8.37 0.34
C ASP A 44 -7.87 -8.49 -0.27
N GLN A 45 -8.86 -8.91 0.53
CA GLN A 45 -10.26 -8.97 0.09
C GLN A 45 -10.82 -7.58 -0.24
N LEU A 46 -10.50 -6.56 0.56
CA LEU A 46 -10.91 -5.19 0.26
C LEU A 46 -10.27 -4.66 -1.02
N LEU A 47 -9.01 -5.01 -1.31
CA LEU A 47 -8.36 -4.69 -2.58
C LEU A 47 -9.04 -5.39 -3.76
N CYS A 48 -9.38 -6.68 -3.62
CA CYS A 48 -10.10 -7.44 -4.64
C CYS A 48 -11.51 -6.90 -4.91
N PHE A 49 -12.19 -6.37 -3.89
CA PHE A 49 -13.51 -5.75 -4.06
C PHE A 49 -13.46 -4.33 -4.61
N ARG A 50 -12.28 -3.72 -4.74
CA ARG A 50 -12.16 -2.41 -5.35
C ARG A 50 -12.56 -2.49 -6.83
N PRO A 51 -13.41 -1.59 -7.33
CA PRO A 51 -13.69 -1.53 -8.77
C PRO A 51 -12.41 -1.27 -9.54
N ALA A 52 -12.32 -1.83 -10.76
CA ALA A 52 -11.20 -1.61 -11.65
C ALA A 52 -11.06 -0.10 -11.92
N GLU A 53 -9.88 0.44 -11.66
CA GLU A 53 -9.56 1.84 -11.95
C GLU A 53 -9.28 1.98 -13.45
N ALA A 54 -9.79 3.05 -14.06
CA ALA A 54 -9.53 3.31 -15.47
C ALA A 54 -8.04 3.58 -15.69
N ILE A 55 -7.51 3.10 -16.80
CA ILE A 55 -6.13 3.41 -17.20
C ILE A 55 -6.07 4.92 -17.49
N ASP A 56 -5.10 5.60 -16.88
CA ASP A 56 -4.88 7.02 -17.12
C ASP A 56 -4.04 7.22 -18.38
N ASP A 57 -4.67 7.74 -19.44
CA ASP A 57 -4.03 7.97 -20.75
C ASP A 57 -2.88 8.99 -20.71
N ARG A 58 -2.71 9.71 -19.60
CA ARG A 58 -1.62 10.70 -19.42
C ARG A 58 -0.31 10.06 -18.96
N ILE A 59 -0.35 8.81 -18.51
CA ILE A 59 0.80 8.11 -17.95
C ILE A 59 1.25 7.03 -18.93
N VAL A 60 2.50 7.10 -19.35
CA VAL A 60 3.11 6.08 -20.22
C VAL A 60 4.15 5.32 -19.42
N VAL A 61 3.97 4.00 -19.31
CA VAL A 61 4.93 3.09 -18.68
C VAL A 61 5.78 2.43 -19.76
N VAL A 62 7.10 2.61 -19.67
CA VAL A 62 8.06 1.98 -20.57
C VAL A 62 8.76 0.86 -19.82
N GLU A 63 8.40 -0.38 -20.14
CA GLU A 63 8.97 -1.58 -19.50
C GLU A 63 10.20 -2.09 -20.24
N ILE A 64 11.18 -2.60 -19.49
CA ILE A 64 12.27 -3.42 -20.02
C ILE A 64 11.91 -4.87 -19.73
N ARG A 65 11.59 -5.65 -20.77
CA ARG A 65 11.22 -7.05 -20.60
C ARG A 65 12.44 -7.95 -20.71
N GLU A 66 12.31 -9.16 -20.16
CA GLU A 66 13.31 -10.23 -20.28
C GLU A 66 13.72 -10.50 -21.75
N SER A 67 12.76 -10.38 -22.69
CA SER A 67 13.03 -10.51 -24.12
C SER A 67 13.99 -9.43 -24.64
N ASP A 68 13.95 -8.23 -24.07
CA ASP A 68 14.81 -7.11 -24.47
C ASP A 68 16.21 -7.26 -23.89
N LEU A 69 16.31 -7.79 -22.67
CA LEU A 69 17.59 -8.15 -22.04
C LEU A 69 18.34 -9.21 -22.84
N ARG A 70 17.63 -10.22 -23.35
CA ARG A 70 18.21 -11.24 -24.22
C ARG A 70 18.74 -10.67 -25.54
N LYS A 71 18.13 -9.61 -26.07
CA LYS A 71 18.61 -8.93 -27.29
C LYS A 71 19.84 -8.07 -27.01
N VAL A 72 19.83 -7.32 -25.90
CA VAL A 72 20.95 -6.47 -25.49
C VAL A 72 22.14 -7.30 -25.00
N LYS A 73 21.90 -8.53 -24.52
CA LYS A 73 22.89 -9.50 -24.00
C LYS A 73 23.78 -8.96 -22.89
N LYS A 74 23.44 -7.81 -22.33
CA LYS A 74 24.22 -7.08 -21.35
C LYS A 74 23.27 -6.46 -20.34
N TRP A 75 23.53 -6.76 -19.08
CA TRP A 75 22.87 -6.16 -17.93
C TRP A 75 23.95 -5.59 -17.00
N PRO A 76 23.82 -4.35 -16.50
CA PRO A 76 22.75 -3.38 -16.78
C PRO A 76 22.72 -2.90 -18.24
N ILE A 77 21.57 -2.36 -18.69
CA ILE A 77 21.47 -1.73 -20.02
C ILE A 77 22.48 -0.59 -20.13
N PRO A 78 23.22 -0.48 -21.25
CA PRO A 78 24.19 0.59 -21.45
C PRO A 78 23.59 1.99 -21.33
N ASP A 79 24.30 2.88 -20.66
CA ASP A 79 23.87 4.26 -20.41
C ASP A 79 23.58 5.04 -21.69
N SER A 80 24.34 4.81 -22.76
CA SER A 80 24.09 5.45 -24.05
C SER A 80 22.74 5.07 -24.65
N MET A 81 22.30 3.83 -24.45
CA MET A 81 20.99 3.36 -24.90
C MET A 81 19.87 3.99 -24.05
N LEU A 82 20.08 4.07 -22.73
CA LEU A 82 19.14 4.72 -21.82
C LEU A 82 19.01 6.22 -22.11
N ALA A 83 20.13 6.92 -22.35
CA ALA A 83 20.13 8.33 -22.73
C ALA A 83 19.35 8.57 -24.02
N ASN A 84 19.60 7.76 -25.06
CA ASN A 84 18.85 7.83 -26.31
C ASN A 84 17.34 7.55 -26.13
N LEU A 85 16.97 6.64 -25.22
CA LEU A 85 15.56 6.39 -24.88
C LEU A 85 14.93 7.62 -24.21
N LEU A 86 15.61 8.19 -23.21
CA LEU A 86 15.15 9.37 -22.50
C LEU A 86 15.02 10.58 -23.43
N ASP A 87 15.93 10.76 -24.38
CA ASP A 87 15.84 11.84 -25.37
C ASP A 87 14.60 11.67 -26.27
N LYS A 88 14.29 10.45 -26.70
CA LYS A 88 13.07 10.16 -27.48
C LYS A 88 11.80 10.45 -26.68
N ILE A 89 11.78 10.09 -25.40
CA ILE A 89 10.65 10.38 -24.51
C ILE A 89 10.52 11.90 -24.30
N ARG A 90 11.65 12.58 -24.08
CA ARG A 90 11.69 14.03 -23.87
C ARG A 90 11.18 14.83 -25.07
N GLN A 91 11.38 14.33 -26.29
CA GLN A 91 10.82 14.94 -27.51
C GLN A 91 9.29 15.01 -27.51
N GLN A 92 8.60 14.15 -26.75
CA GLN A 92 7.15 14.18 -26.58
C GLN A 92 6.68 15.20 -25.52
N GLN A 93 7.60 15.99 -24.95
CA GLN A 93 7.33 17.02 -23.94
C GLN A 93 6.54 16.54 -22.71
N PRO A 94 6.94 15.42 -22.06
CA PRO A 94 6.28 14.98 -20.83
C PRO A 94 6.50 15.99 -19.70
N THR A 95 5.55 16.08 -18.76
CA THR A 95 5.67 16.96 -17.58
C THR A 95 6.74 16.50 -16.60
N ALA A 96 6.91 15.19 -16.45
CA ALA A 96 7.92 14.57 -15.59
C ALA A 96 8.34 13.21 -16.16
N ILE A 97 9.55 12.76 -15.82
CA ILE A 97 10.05 11.43 -16.17
C ILE A 97 10.54 10.77 -14.88
N GLY A 98 9.87 9.69 -14.46
CA GLY A 98 10.32 8.83 -13.37
C GLY A 98 11.16 7.68 -13.93
N LEU A 99 12.24 7.34 -13.24
CA LEU A 99 13.13 6.23 -13.61
C LEU A 99 13.21 5.25 -12.44
N ASP A 100 12.71 4.04 -12.66
CA ASP A 100 12.90 2.92 -11.74
C ASP A 100 13.77 1.88 -12.43
N LEU A 101 15.07 1.87 -12.09
CA LEU A 101 16.05 0.94 -12.65
C LEU A 101 16.88 0.37 -11.52
N TYR A 102 16.92 -0.96 -11.45
CA TYR A 102 17.83 -1.67 -10.57
C TYR A 102 19.20 -1.77 -11.22
N ARG A 103 20.22 -1.18 -10.60
CA ARG A 103 21.63 -1.30 -11.01
C ARG A 103 22.42 -1.74 -9.79
N ASP A 104 23.22 -2.78 -9.94
CA ASP A 104 24.17 -3.18 -8.91
C ASP A 104 25.17 -2.04 -8.69
N LEU A 105 25.34 -1.62 -7.43
CA LEU A 105 26.31 -0.61 -6.98
C LEU A 105 27.69 -1.24 -6.72
#